data_AF-A0A8K0MMV8-F1
#
_entry.id   AF-A0A8K0MMV8-F1
#
_cell.length_a   1.000
_cell.length_b   1.000
_cell.length_c   1.000
_cell.angle_alpha   90.00
_cell.angle_beta   90.00
_cell.angle_gamma   90.00
#
_symmetry.space_group_name_H-M   'P 1'
#
loop_
_entity.id
_entity.type
_entity.pdbx_description
1 polymer ?
#
loop_
_entity_poly.entity_id
_entity_poly.type
_entity_poly.pdbx_seq_one_letter_code
_entity_poly.pdbx_strand_id
1 'polypeptide(L)'
;MVCPSEEFNEIMIDTYFSEDYSIILDSFEERSTKILYDLVLRISMIVKQEQSTLTIYFHNFSRFVGILLLKHLAFHHKSNKLKPLIVNNRLYKLVVYSCKKMLFLFKDSLNLHPGKLDELAKNLCPGLGPKGYIPYDDVRLSNLASQSHSLTAMSSYHAIMPCHHAMPLCHVIIPHHHQD
;
A
#
# COMPACT_ATOMS: atom_id res chain seq x y z
N MET A 1 -10.09 -8.50 9.94
CA MET A 1 -9.47 -9.11 8.75
C MET A 1 -10.56 -9.04 7.74
N VAL A 2 -10.39 -8.41 6.57
CA VAL A 2 -11.51 -8.31 5.63
C VAL A 2 -11.68 -9.67 4.97
N CYS A 3 -12.74 -10.38 5.38
CA CYS A 3 -13.12 -11.65 4.80
C CYS A 3 -14.08 -11.41 3.62
N PRO A 4 -13.99 -12.18 2.52
CA PRO A 4 -14.86 -12.02 1.35
C PRO A 4 -16.37 -12.12 1.64
N SER A 5 -16.74 -12.66 2.80
CA SER A 5 -18.10 -12.94 3.24
C SER A 5 -18.62 -11.98 4.33
N GLU A 6 -17.82 -11.01 4.77
CA GLU A 6 -18.20 -10.03 5.79
C GLU A 6 -18.47 -8.68 5.13
N GLU A 7 -19.48 -7.94 5.62
CA GLU A 7 -19.76 -6.59 5.14
C GLU A 7 -18.53 -5.68 5.35
N PHE A 8 -18.17 -4.97 4.30
CA PHE A 8 -17.01 -4.11 4.27
C PHE A 8 -17.30 -2.79 4.99
N ASN A 9 -16.56 -2.51 6.07
CA ASN A 9 -16.66 -1.24 6.78
C ASN A 9 -15.51 -0.31 6.35
N GLU A 10 -15.84 0.85 5.78
CA GLU A 10 -14.86 1.86 5.34
C GLU A 10 -13.94 2.34 6.48
N ILE A 11 -14.40 2.25 7.74
CA ILE A 11 -13.60 2.59 8.94
C ILE A 11 -12.36 1.69 9.07
N MET A 12 -12.33 0.53 8.39
CA MET A 12 -11.18 -0.37 8.38
C MET A 12 -10.08 0.03 7.38
N ILE A 13 -10.25 1.10 6.61
CA ILE A 13 -9.25 1.56 5.63
C ILE A 13 -8.44 2.72 6.20
N ASP A 14 -7.14 2.49 6.40
CA ASP A 14 -6.21 3.59 6.62
C ASP A 14 -5.80 4.22 5.28
N THR A 15 -5.85 5.54 5.20
CA THR A 15 -5.41 6.34 4.06
C THR A 15 -4.30 7.28 4.50
N TYR A 16 -3.27 7.44 3.68
CA TYR A 16 -2.18 8.37 3.93
C TYR A 16 -2.02 9.33 2.76
N PHE A 17 -2.29 10.62 2.96
CA PHE A 17 -2.13 11.64 1.90
C PHE A 17 -1.11 12.71 2.30
N SER A 18 -0.34 13.21 1.32
CA SER A 18 0.80 14.09 1.63
C SER A 18 0.38 15.41 2.21
N GLU A 19 -0.76 15.94 1.77
CA GLU A 19 -1.25 17.23 2.24
C GLU A 19 -1.72 17.18 3.70
N ASP A 20 -2.02 16.00 4.25
CA ASP A 20 -2.34 15.84 5.68
C ASP A 20 -1.14 16.21 6.57
N TYR A 21 0.08 16.12 6.03
CA TYR A 21 1.32 16.46 6.70
C TYR A 21 1.80 17.88 6.40
N SER A 22 1.09 18.65 5.55
CA SER A 22 1.47 20.02 5.16
C SER A 22 1.57 21.01 6.32
N ILE A 23 0.85 20.73 7.42
CA ILE A 23 0.84 21.57 8.61
C ILE A 23 2.19 21.51 9.36
N ILE A 24 2.90 20.38 9.25
CA ILE A 24 4.10 20.09 10.04
C ILE A 24 5.37 19.92 9.21
N LEU A 25 5.24 19.72 7.89
CA LEU A 25 6.35 19.50 6.97
C LEU A 25 6.13 20.32 5.70
N ASP A 26 7.12 21.15 5.37
CA ASP A 26 6.99 22.10 4.24
C ASP A 26 7.27 21.41 2.90
N SER A 27 8.29 20.54 2.86
CA SER A 27 8.71 19.89 1.62
C SER A 27 7.80 18.71 1.26
N PHE A 28 7.42 18.63 -0.02
CA PHE A 28 6.72 17.45 -0.54
C PHE A 28 7.52 16.16 -0.38
N GLU A 29 8.86 16.23 -0.49
CA GLU A 29 9.74 15.07 -0.32
C GLU A 29 9.73 14.56 1.13
N GLU A 30 9.76 15.48 2.10
CA GLU A 30 9.69 15.13 3.53
C GLU A 30 8.33 14.52 3.87
N ARG A 31 7.25 15.11 3.35
CA ARG A 31 5.88 14.59 3.49
C ARG A 31 5.74 13.19 2.90
N SER A 32 6.25 12.97 1.69
CA SER A 32 6.24 11.66 1.03
C SER A 32 7.04 10.62 1.80
N THR A 33 8.20 11.02 2.35
CA THR A 33 9.01 10.16 3.21
C THR A 33 8.26 9.80 4.49
N LYS A 34 7.61 10.78 5.12
CA LYS A 34 6.83 10.59 6.35
C LYS A 34 5.65 9.65 6.15
N ILE A 35 4.91 9.78 5.05
CA ILE A 35 3.83 8.86 4.67
C ILE A 35 4.32 7.42 4.61
N LEU A 36 5.40 7.16 3.86
CA LEU A 36 5.94 5.81 3.70
C LEU A 36 6.46 5.26 5.04
N TYR A 37 7.03 6.11 5.87
CA TYR A 37 7.49 5.73 7.20
C TYR A 37 6.33 5.31 8.11
N ASP A 38 5.28 6.13 8.17
CA ASP A 38 4.11 5.89 9.00
C ASP A 38 3.32 4.66 8.53
N LEU A 39 3.22 4.46 7.22
CA LEU A 39 2.69 3.23 6.63
C LEU A 39 3.42 1.98 7.17
N VAL A 40 4.75 1.96 7.10
CA VAL A 40 5.55 0.81 7.54
C VAL A 40 5.41 0.59 9.04
N LEU A 41 5.33 1.66 9.84
CA LEU A 41 5.03 1.57 11.26
C LEU A 41 3.66 0.95 11.52
N ARG A 42 2.64 1.38 10.78
CA ARG A 42 1.29 0.84 10.92
C ARG A 42 1.22 -0.63 10.57
N ILE A 43 1.82 -1.05 9.46
CA ILE A 43 1.95 -2.47 9.10
C ILE A 43 2.62 -3.26 10.24
N SER A 44 3.69 -2.71 10.81
CA SER A 44 4.41 -3.34 11.92
C SER A 44 3.55 -3.44 13.18
N MET A 45 2.69 -2.46 13.45
CA MET A 45 1.73 -2.51 14.56
C MET A 45 0.68 -3.60 14.35
N ILE A 46 0.12 -3.73 13.14
CA ILE A 46 -0.87 -4.77 12.84
C ILE A 46 -0.24 -6.16 13.00
N VAL A 47 0.96 -6.39 12.46
CA VAL A 47 1.70 -7.66 12.65
C VAL A 47 1.88 -8.01 14.12
N LYS A 48 2.09 -7.01 14.99
CA LYS A 48 2.21 -7.23 16.44
C LYS A 48 0.85 -7.57 17.06
N GLN A 49 -0.21 -6.86 16.68
CA GLN A 49 -1.58 -7.07 17.18
C GLN A 49 -2.11 -8.45 16.78
N GLU A 50 -1.99 -8.81 15.51
CA GLU A 50 -2.45 -10.08 14.94
C GLU A 50 -1.52 -11.26 15.29
N GLN A 51 -0.35 -10.97 15.88
CA GLN A 51 0.71 -11.93 16.20
C GLN A 51 1.16 -12.81 15.02
N SER A 52 0.82 -12.44 13.79
CA SER A 52 1.01 -13.24 12.58
C SER A 52 1.78 -12.47 11.51
N THR A 53 2.44 -13.20 10.62
CA THR A 53 3.16 -12.58 9.49
C THR A 53 2.17 -12.17 8.41
N LEU A 54 2.25 -10.92 7.95
CA LEU A 54 1.39 -10.41 6.88
C LEU A 54 2.04 -10.58 5.50
N THR A 55 1.25 -11.00 4.52
CA THR A 55 1.62 -10.92 3.10
C THR A 55 0.87 -9.77 2.45
N ILE A 56 1.62 -8.77 1.99
CA ILE A 56 1.08 -7.55 1.41
C ILE A 56 1.29 -7.62 -0.10
N TYR A 57 0.22 -7.41 -0.86
CA TYR A 57 0.30 -7.42 -2.31
C TYR A 57 0.24 -6.02 -2.86
N PHE A 58 1.22 -5.74 -3.69
CA PHE A 58 1.23 -4.56 -4.50
C PHE A 58 1.15 -4.97 -5.98
N HIS A 59 0.30 -4.31 -6.77
CA HIS A 59 0.26 -4.58 -8.20
C HIS A 59 1.39 -3.89 -8.93
N ASN A 60 2.04 -4.61 -9.84
CA ASN A 60 3.22 -4.12 -10.53
C ASN A 60 4.34 -3.75 -9.55
N PHE A 61 4.40 -4.45 -8.41
CA PHE A 61 5.41 -4.27 -7.35
C PHE A 61 6.83 -4.43 -7.89
N SER A 62 7.03 -5.40 -8.79
CA SER A 62 8.37 -5.79 -9.26
C SER A 62 9.11 -4.72 -10.05
N ARG A 63 8.42 -3.66 -10.48
CA ARG A 63 8.97 -2.57 -11.29
C ARG A 63 9.26 -1.33 -10.47
N PHE A 64 8.24 -0.55 -10.12
CA PHE A 64 8.41 0.79 -9.56
C PHE A 64 8.25 0.82 -8.04
N VAL A 65 7.07 0.43 -7.56
CA VAL A 65 6.69 0.50 -6.14
C VAL A 65 7.67 -0.27 -5.25
N GLY A 66 8.09 -1.46 -5.68
CA GLY A 66 8.99 -2.30 -4.89
C GLY A 66 10.40 -1.75 -4.78
N ILE A 67 10.91 -1.06 -5.81
CA ILE A 67 12.24 -0.42 -5.75
C ILE A 67 12.21 0.79 -4.82
N LEU A 68 11.15 1.60 -4.90
CA LEU A 68 10.95 2.72 -3.97
C LEU A 68 10.84 2.26 -2.52
N LEU A 69 10.03 1.23 -2.25
CA LEU A 69 9.89 0.66 -0.91
C LEU A 69 11.18 0.03 -0.40
N LEU A 70 11.90 -0.71 -1.25
CA LEU A 70 13.20 -1.29 -0.87
C LEU A 70 14.19 -0.19 -0.46
N LYS A 71 14.29 0.87 -1.25
CA LYS A 71 15.11 2.05 -0.92
C LYS A 71 14.66 2.65 0.41
N HIS A 72 13.38 2.98 0.54
CA HIS A 72 12.84 3.61 1.74
C HIS A 72 13.11 2.79 3.02
N LEU A 73 12.83 1.49 2.98
CA LEU A 73 13.07 0.57 4.10
C LEU A 73 14.56 0.50 4.48
N ALA A 74 15.45 0.47 3.49
CA ALA A 74 16.89 0.42 3.74
C ALA A 74 17.43 1.70 4.39
N PHE A 75 16.89 2.87 4.01
CA PHE A 75 17.34 4.16 4.55
C PHE A 75 16.73 4.50 5.91
N HIS A 76 15.42 4.26 6.09
CA HIS A 76 14.66 4.79 7.23
C HIS A 76 14.31 3.74 8.29
N HIS A 77 14.38 2.45 7.97
CA HIS A 77 14.04 1.36 8.90
C HIS A 77 15.23 0.45 9.19
N LYS A 78 16.35 1.04 9.63
CA LYS A 78 17.65 0.36 9.83
C LYS A 78 17.63 -0.81 10.82
N SER A 79 16.66 -0.83 11.74
CA SER A 79 16.45 -1.95 12.67
C SER A 79 15.88 -3.20 12.00
N ASN A 80 15.31 -3.05 10.81
CA ASN A 80 14.75 -4.15 10.04
C ASN A 80 15.82 -4.80 9.16
N LYS A 81 15.81 -6.13 9.12
CA LYS A 81 16.59 -6.89 8.14
C LYS A 81 15.73 -7.16 6.90
N LEU A 82 16.25 -6.76 5.74
CA LEU A 82 15.57 -6.90 4.45
C LEU A 82 16.14 -8.10 3.68
N LYS A 83 15.25 -8.90 3.08
CA LYS A 83 15.64 -10.02 2.20
C LYS A 83 14.86 -9.92 0.87
N PRO A 84 15.37 -9.18 -0.11
CA PRO A 84 14.78 -9.12 -1.45
C PRO A 84 15.01 -10.44 -2.20
N LEU A 85 14.05 -10.84 -3.04
CA LEU A 85 14.19 -11.89 -4.05
C LEU A 85 14.13 -11.23 -5.41
N ILE A 86 15.28 -11.14 -6.07
CA ILE A 86 15.43 -10.55 -7.39
C ILE A 86 15.78 -11.66 -8.38
N VAL A 87 15.02 -11.77 -9.45
CA VAL A 87 15.26 -12.74 -10.54
C VAL A 87 15.08 -11.99 -11.86
N ASN A 88 16.02 -12.13 -12.80
CA ASN A 88 15.98 -11.45 -14.10
C ASN A 88 15.68 -9.95 -13.99
N ASN A 89 16.37 -9.27 -13.06
CA ASN A 89 16.21 -7.83 -12.76
C ASN A 89 14.79 -7.42 -12.33
N ARG A 90 13.99 -8.35 -11.81
CA ARG A 90 12.66 -8.07 -11.26
C ARG A 90 12.60 -8.43 -9.78
N LEU A 91 12.06 -7.52 -8.97
CA LEU A 91 11.86 -7.74 -7.54
C LEU A 91 10.55 -8.52 -7.31
N TYR A 92 10.65 -9.84 -7.15
CA TYR A 92 9.46 -10.69 -6.96
C TYR A 92 8.88 -10.60 -5.55
N LYS A 93 9.75 -10.44 -4.57
CA LYS A 93 9.39 -10.45 -3.16
C LYS A 93 10.36 -9.63 -2.34
N LEU A 94 9.86 -8.92 -1.33
CA LEU A 94 10.68 -8.27 -0.32
C LEU A 94 10.21 -8.71 1.05
N VAL A 95 11.05 -9.46 1.77
CA VAL A 95 10.74 -9.92 3.13
C VAL A 95 11.38 -8.98 4.15
N VAL A 96 10.61 -8.60 5.17
CA VAL A 96 11.04 -7.72 6.26
C VAL A 96 11.05 -8.50 7.58
N TYR A 97 12.18 -8.45 8.27
CA TYR A 97 12.40 -9.08 9.57
C TYR A 97 12.70 -8.05 10.64
N SER A 98 12.26 -8.32 11.86
CA SER A 98 12.77 -7.67 13.06
C SER A 98 13.55 -8.70 13.86
N CYS A 99 14.85 -8.46 14.05
CA CYS A 99 15.80 -9.44 14.59
C CYS A 99 15.73 -10.78 13.82
N LYS A 100 15.16 -11.83 14.43
CA LYS A 100 14.99 -13.17 13.82
C LYS A 100 13.55 -13.46 13.39
N LYS A 101 12.56 -12.63 13.76
CA LYS A 101 11.15 -12.84 13.45
C LYS A 101 10.80 -12.19 12.12
N MET A 102 10.16 -12.96 11.23
CA MET A 102 9.56 -12.40 10.01
C MET A 102 8.34 -11.57 10.39
N LEU A 103 8.31 -10.30 9.97
CA LEU A 103 7.18 -9.42 10.24
C LEU A 103 6.16 -9.48 9.12
N PHE A 104 6.59 -9.12 7.91
CA PHE A 104 5.73 -9.09 6.74
C PHE A 104 6.56 -9.25 5.47
N LEU A 105 5.88 -9.54 4.37
CA LEU A 105 6.50 -9.60 3.05
C LEU A 105 5.63 -8.92 2.00
N PHE A 106 6.29 -8.25 1.07
CA PHE A 106 5.65 -7.68 -0.12
C PHE A 106 5.79 -8.63 -1.31
N LYS A 107 4.74 -8.72 -2.12
CA LYS A 107 4.70 -9.49 -3.37
C LYS A 107 4.00 -8.72 -4.48
N ASP A 108 4.33 -9.09 -5.71
CA ASP A 108 3.67 -8.56 -6.89
C ASP A 108 2.36 -9.31 -7.19
N SER A 109 1.22 -8.63 -7.10
CA SER A 109 -0.07 -9.23 -7.49
C SER A 109 -0.21 -9.40 -9.00
N LEU A 110 0.55 -8.67 -9.82
CA LEU A 110 0.48 -8.79 -11.28
C LEU A 110 0.92 -10.19 -11.77
N ASN A 111 1.75 -10.88 -10.99
CA ASN A 111 2.14 -12.27 -11.27
C ASN A 111 1.03 -13.28 -10.95
N LEU A 112 0.04 -12.90 -10.12
CA LEU A 112 -1.10 -13.74 -9.75
C LEU A 112 -2.32 -13.42 -10.62
N HIS A 113 -2.57 -12.14 -10.86
CA HIS A 113 -3.67 -11.64 -11.68
C HIS A 113 -3.10 -10.73 -12.77
N PRO A 114 -2.74 -11.30 -13.92
CA PRO A 114 -2.27 -10.53 -15.06
C PRO A 114 -3.42 -9.67 -15.60
N GLY A 115 -3.11 -8.44 -15.96
CA GLY A 115 -4.09 -7.51 -16.53
C GLY A 115 -4.04 -6.15 -15.86
N LYS A 116 -4.76 -5.18 -16.42
CA LYS A 116 -4.90 -3.87 -15.79
C LYS A 116 -5.91 -3.95 -14.66
N LEU A 117 -5.69 -3.17 -13.61
CA LEU A 117 -6.62 -3.04 -12.49
C LEU A 117 -8.08 -2.79 -12.90
N ASP A 118 -8.30 -1.92 -13.88
CA ASP A 118 -9.64 -1.59 -14.37
C ASP A 118 -10.33 -2.80 -15.03
N GLU A 119 -9.58 -3.59 -15.80
CA GLU A 119 -10.08 -4.82 -16.41
C GLU A 119 -10.38 -5.87 -15.33
N LEU A 120 -9.50 -5.99 -14.32
CA LEU A 120 -9.68 -6.91 -13.21
C LEU A 120 -10.90 -6.54 -12.34
N ALA A 121 -11.12 -5.26 -12.07
CA ALA A 121 -12.29 -4.79 -11.32
C ALA A 121 -13.59 -5.13 -12.05
N LYS A 122 -13.67 -4.85 -13.36
CA LYS A 122 -14.84 -5.16 -14.20
C LYS A 122 -15.15 -6.65 -14.26
N ASN A 123 -14.12 -7.49 -14.31
CA ASN A 123 -14.29 -8.94 -14.51
C ASN A 123 -14.48 -9.72 -13.20
N LEU A 124 -13.81 -9.33 -12.11
CA LEU A 124 -13.83 -10.07 -10.85
C LEU A 124 -14.89 -9.55 -9.87
N CYS A 125 -15.07 -8.23 -9.80
CA CYS A 125 -15.93 -7.60 -8.82
C CYS A 125 -16.70 -6.42 -9.43
N PRO A 126 -17.58 -6.63 -10.43
CA PRO A 126 -18.28 -5.54 -11.12
C PRO A 126 -19.14 -4.69 -10.16
N GLY A 127 -19.60 -5.27 -9.05
CA GLY A 127 -20.35 -4.57 -8.00
C GLY A 127 -19.55 -3.51 -7.23
N LEU A 128 -18.21 -3.51 -7.31
CA LEU A 128 -17.35 -2.48 -6.71
C LEU A 128 -17.19 -1.24 -7.61
N GLY A 129 -17.72 -1.27 -8.84
CA GLY A 129 -17.59 -0.19 -9.80
C GLY A 129 -16.24 -0.16 -10.54
N PRO A 130 -16.08 0.76 -11.51
CA PRO A 130 -14.85 0.88 -12.28
C PRO A 130 -13.73 1.49 -11.44
N LYS A 131 -12.48 1.23 -11.85
CA LYS A 131 -11.35 1.97 -11.29
C LYS A 131 -11.51 3.46 -11.62
N GLY A 132 -11.25 4.33 -10.66
CA GLY A 132 -11.15 5.76 -10.93
C GLY A 132 -10.12 6.10 -12.01
N TYR A 133 -10.39 7.16 -12.78
CA TYR A 133 -9.50 7.75 -13.78
C TYR A 133 -8.72 9.00 -13.31
N ILE A 134 -7.40 8.91 -13.14
CA ILE A 134 -6.55 10.07 -12.80
C ILE A 134 -5.90 10.61 -14.09
N PRO A 135 -6.16 11.86 -14.48
CA PRO A 135 -5.45 12.50 -15.59
C PRO A 135 -4.02 12.86 -15.14
N TYR A 136 -3.08 11.94 -15.34
CA TYR A 136 -1.69 12.10 -14.84
C TYR A 136 -1.02 13.38 -15.32
N ASP A 137 -1.35 13.86 -16.53
CA ASP A 137 -0.79 15.09 -17.11
C ASP A 137 -1.28 16.37 -16.38
N ASP A 138 -2.42 16.28 -15.70
CA ASP A 138 -3.05 17.38 -14.97
C ASP A 138 -2.70 17.40 -13.48
N VAL A 139 -2.05 16.34 -12.96
CA VAL A 139 -1.64 16.27 -11.55
C VAL A 139 -0.30 16.99 -11.38
N ARG A 140 -0.30 18.06 -10.56
CA ARG A 140 0.86 18.89 -10.24
C ARG A 140 0.95 19.10 -8.73
N LEU A 141 2.15 19.39 -8.23
CA LEU A 141 2.33 19.68 -6.80
C LEU A 141 1.42 20.82 -6.31
N SER A 142 1.20 21.83 -7.15
CA SER A 142 0.36 22.99 -6.84
C SER A 142 -1.14 22.70 -6.76
N ASN A 143 -1.62 21.57 -7.29
CA ASN A 143 -3.04 21.22 -7.31
C ASN A 143 -3.36 19.89 -6.60
N LEU A 144 -2.38 19.30 -5.89
CA LEU A 144 -2.56 18.09 -5.08
C LEU A 144 -3.68 18.26 -4.04
N ALA A 145 -3.64 19.35 -3.27
CA ALA A 145 -4.61 19.58 -2.18
C ALA A 145 -6.05 19.69 -2.68
N SER A 146 -6.26 20.39 -3.80
CA SER A 146 -7.58 20.56 -4.39
C SER A 146 -8.11 19.29 -5.07
N GLN A 147 -7.24 18.33 -5.39
CA GLN A 147 -7.61 17.03 -5.97
C GLN A 147 -7.64 15.89 -4.94
N SER A 148 -7.41 16.17 -3.65
CA SER A 148 -7.32 15.19 -2.56
C SER A 148 -8.45 14.15 -2.56
N HIS A 149 -9.70 14.60 -2.57
CA HIS A 149 -10.86 13.71 -2.53
C HIS A 149 -10.87 12.72 -3.72
N SER A 150 -10.59 13.19 -4.94
CA SER A 150 -10.50 12.35 -6.12
C SER A 150 -9.31 11.39 -6.03
N LEU A 151 -8.12 11.89 -5.70
CA LEU A 151 -6.89 11.07 -5.65
C LEU A 151 -6.96 9.97 -4.57
N THR A 152 -7.62 10.25 -3.46
CA THR A 152 -7.86 9.31 -2.35
C THR A 152 -8.91 8.27 -2.71
N ALA A 153 -10.10 8.68 -3.17
CA ALA A 153 -11.20 7.77 -3.51
C ALA A 153 -10.83 6.78 -4.64
N MET A 154 -9.86 7.14 -5.47
CA MET A 154 -9.46 6.37 -6.64
C MET A 154 -8.23 5.49 -6.38
N SER A 155 -7.53 5.74 -5.27
CA SER A 155 -6.42 4.91 -4.80
C SER A 155 -6.82 3.85 -3.80
N SER A 156 -8.06 3.84 -3.29
CA SER A 156 -8.60 2.85 -2.31
C SER A 156 -8.37 1.38 -2.70
N TYR A 157 -7.99 1.11 -3.94
CA TYR A 157 -7.67 -0.20 -4.52
C TYR A 157 -6.18 -0.61 -4.37
N HIS A 158 -5.38 0.08 -3.56
CA HIS A 158 -3.91 0.04 -3.65
C HIS A 158 -3.08 -0.46 -2.46
N ALA A 159 -3.70 -1.05 -1.45
CA ALA A 159 -3.10 -2.28 -0.91
C ALA A 159 -4.24 -3.15 -0.51
N ILE A 160 -4.56 -4.07 -1.39
CA ILE A 160 -5.24 -5.22 -0.88
C ILE A 160 -4.14 -6.21 -0.48
N MET A 161 -4.27 -6.71 0.76
CA MET A 161 -3.79 -8.05 1.16
C MET A 161 -4.16 -9.06 0.04
N PRO A 162 -3.89 -10.37 0.11
CA PRO A 162 -4.84 -11.21 -0.61
C PRO A 162 -6.24 -10.77 -0.12
N CYS A 163 -7.08 -10.10 -0.92
CA CYS A 163 -7.04 -9.97 -2.40
C CYS A 163 -6.85 -8.56 -3.01
N HIS A 164 -5.66 -8.24 -3.57
CA HIS A 164 -5.41 -7.41 -4.81
C HIS A 164 -5.21 -5.85 -4.88
N HIS A 165 -3.95 -5.34 -4.87
CA HIS A 165 -3.32 -4.31 -5.81
C HIS A 165 -2.66 -3.05 -5.21
N ALA A 166 -1.84 -2.28 -5.98
CA ALA A 166 -0.96 -1.11 -5.60
C ALA A 166 -0.99 0.11 -6.50
N MET A 167 -0.75 1.31 -5.94
CA MET A 167 -0.23 2.57 -6.50
C MET A 167 0.07 3.58 -5.35
N PRO A 168 0.14 4.91 -5.59
CA PRO A 168 1.20 5.85 -5.16
C PRO A 168 1.04 6.35 -3.71
N LEU A 169 0.09 5.72 -3.04
CA LEU A 169 -0.63 6.03 -1.83
C LEU A 169 -0.93 4.63 -1.30
N CYS A 170 -0.35 4.28 -0.17
CA CYS A 170 -0.52 2.94 0.37
C CYS A 170 -1.71 2.96 1.31
N HIS A 171 -2.78 2.25 0.96
CA HIS A 171 -3.82 1.93 1.92
C HIS A 171 -3.37 0.73 2.74
N VAL A 172 -3.74 0.67 4.01
CA VAL A 172 -3.65 -0.59 4.77
C VAL A 172 -5.05 -0.88 5.24
N ILE A 173 -5.59 -2.01 4.79
CA ILE A 173 -6.87 -2.51 5.29
C ILE A 173 -6.60 -3.23 6.61
N ILE A 174 -7.25 -2.80 7.69
CA ILE A 174 -6.95 -3.19 9.06
C ILE A 174 -8.17 -3.85 9.71
N PRO A 175 -8.03 -5.08 10.25
CA PRO A 175 -8.97 -5.62 11.22
C PRO A 175 -9.18 -4.67 12.40
N HIS A 176 -10.41 -4.21 12.64
CA HIS A 176 -10.82 -3.85 13.99
C HIS A 176 -11.62 -5.02 14.57
N HIS A 177 -11.08 -5.67 15.61
CA HIS A 177 -11.91 -6.50 16.48
C HIS A 177 -12.73 -5.56 17.36
N HIS A 178 -14.07 -5.68 17.29
CA HIS A 178 -14.92 -5.22 18.36
C HIS A 178 -14.49 -5.93 19.64
N GLN A 179 -14.03 -5.16 20.62
CA GLN A 179 -14.07 -5.60 22.01
C GLN A 179 -15.51 -5.36 22.46
N ASP A 180 -16.23 -6.46 22.66
CA ASP A 180 -17.41 -6.47 23.54
C ASP A 180 -16.98 -6.24 25.00
#